data_AF-A0A7S1UE00-F1
#
_entry.id   AF-A0A7S1UE00-F1
#
_cell.length_a   1.000
_cell.length_b   1.000
_cell.length_c   1.000
_cell.angle_alpha   90.00
_cell.angle_beta   90.00
_cell.angle_gamma   90.00
#
_symmetry.space_group_name_H-M   'P 1'
#
loop_
_entity.id
_entity.type
_entity.pdbx_description
1 polymer ?
#
loop_
_entity_poly.entity_id
_entity_poly.type
_entity_poly.pdbx_seq_one_letter_code
_entity_poly.pdbx_strand_id
1 'polypeptide(L)'
;MRGMLLRVALLAAGLSGLAGHRVPRRSTKPQGLGPVGVGLGLGLGLGPAAAGAFENAYPVELNTEVDGVMKTGKEAARAAAMARARAAEAGPQRIYGETEKLIIRRETAAPSASDLGPTLDLLGAHLGAADLAGGLLWGVALFLGIPSPLLFVGITEGSDVRFAHKLELALARALGNEDEWVKDRAAGFKSEAPFAYTAAVGALCLPVGFVLGQGVAAAVGGDSGWSASLGTCAAIAAGALEVGRPLRLTRQEQEARDQLWEDFEAFAGMRLQRKSGGVHISNVIKAFRGSNIRYVGSNRASDSDIEEAARAWYREGLSQAGFMKGVVLLTEQEGFERANSRLREIEEGRRSA
;
A
#
# COMPACT_ATOMS: atom_id res chain seq x y z
N MET A 1 -15.51 -28.04 -21.74
CA MET A 1 -14.40 -27.59 -20.86
C MET A 1 -13.09 -27.31 -21.59
N ARG A 2 -12.57 -28.20 -22.47
CA ARG A 2 -11.31 -27.95 -23.21
C ARG A 2 -11.26 -26.67 -24.05
N GLY A 3 -12.39 -26.27 -24.67
CA GLY A 3 -12.47 -25.02 -25.44
C GLY A 3 -12.39 -23.73 -24.60
N MET A 4 -12.72 -23.80 -23.30
CA MET A 4 -12.65 -22.64 -22.39
C MET A 4 -11.21 -22.41 -21.92
N LEU A 5 -10.47 -23.49 -21.63
CA LEU A 5 -9.05 -23.42 -21.25
C LEU A 5 -8.17 -22.90 -22.39
N LEU A 6 -8.43 -23.31 -23.64
CA LEU A 6 -7.67 -22.81 -24.80
C LEU A 6 -7.90 -21.31 -25.05
N ARG A 7 -9.13 -20.83 -24.84
CA ARG A 7 -9.48 -19.41 -24.97
C ARG A 7 -8.85 -18.55 -23.87
N VAL A 8 -8.79 -19.06 -22.63
CA VAL A 8 -8.11 -18.39 -21.51
C VAL A 8 -6.60 -18.31 -21.73
N ALA A 9 -5.98 -19.37 -22.24
CA ALA A 9 -4.54 -19.39 -22.56
C ALA A 9 -4.17 -18.40 -23.70
N LEU A 10 -4.99 -18.32 -24.74
CA LEU A 10 -4.81 -17.33 -25.83
C LEU A 10 -5.04 -15.88 -25.36
N LEU A 11 -5.93 -15.65 -24.38
CA LEU A 11 -6.15 -14.34 -23.77
C LEU A 11 -4.96 -13.88 -22.92
N ALA A 12 -4.28 -14.79 -22.21
CA ALA A 12 -3.08 -14.48 -21.43
C ALA A 12 -1.91 -14.02 -22.33
N ALA A 13 -1.76 -14.62 -23.52
CA ALA A 13 -0.74 -14.21 -24.49
C ALA A 13 -1.08 -12.90 -25.23
N GLY A 14 -2.36 -12.53 -25.35
CA GLY A 14 -2.81 -11.30 -26.01
C GLY A 14 -2.76 -10.03 -25.13
N LEU A 15 -2.64 -10.17 -23.80
CA LEU A 15 -2.69 -9.05 -22.86
C LEU A 15 -1.44 -8.14 -22.89
N SER A 16 -0.33 -8.58 -23.49
CA SER A 16 0.85 -7.73 -23.72
C SER A 16 0.64 -6.67 -24.82
N GLY A 17 -0.41 -6.77 -25.64
CA GLY A 17 -0.70 -5.85 -26.74
C GLY A 17 -1.69 -4.72 -26.44
N LEU A 18 -2.31 -4.68 -25.25
CA LEU A 18 -3.43 -3.77 -24.94
C LEU A 18 -3.03 -2.46 -24.23
N ALA A 19 -1.74 -2.12 -24.18
CA ALA A 19 -1.24 -0.89 -23.54
C ALA A 19 -1.60 0.42 -24.29
N GLY A 20 -2.39 0.39 -25.37
CA GLY A 20 -2.62 1.54 -26.25
C GLY A 20 -3.97 2.27 -26.15
N HIS A 21 -4.99 1.72 -25.47
CA HIS A 21 -6.32 2.35 -25.48
C HIS A 21 -6.45 3.43 -24.40
N ARG A 22 -6.09 4.67 -24.77
CA ARG A 22 -6.51 5.88 -24.04
C ARG A 22 -8.02 6.00 -24.11
N VAL A 23 -8.70 5.67 -23.01
CA VAL A 23 -10.10 6.06 -22.79
C VAL A 23 -10.16 7.60 -22.82
N PRO A 24 -11.03 8.23 -23.62
CA PRO A 24 -11.22 9.66 -23.54
C PRO A 24 -11.75 10.01 -22.14
N ARG A 25 -10.86 10.57 -21.30
CA ARG A 25 -11.25 11.18 -20.03
C ARG A 25 -12.29 12.26 -20.34
N ARG A 26 -13.54 12.02 -19.96
CA ARG A 26 -14.52 13.11 -19.82
C ARG A 26 -13.90 14.09 -18.84
N SER A 27 -13.57 15.28 -19.33
CA SER A 27 -13.05 16.40 -18.54
C SER A 27 -14.17 16.96 -17.68
N THR A 28 -14.61 16.21 -16.67
CA THR A 28 -14.93 16.84 -15.40
C THR A 28 -13.58 17.21 -14.84
N LYS A 29 -13.11 18.46 -14.99
CA LYS A 29 -11.90 18.90 -14.30
C LYS A 29 -12.14 18.60 -12.81
N PRO A 30 -11.50 17.59 -12.19
CA PRO A 30 -11.37 17.65 -10.76
C PRO A 30 -10.43 18.84 -10.56
N GLN A 31 -10.85 19.88 -9.86
CA GLN A 31 -9.88 20.87 -9.41
C GLN A 31 -8.85 20.11 -8.59
N GLY A 32 -7.66 19.94 -9.16
CA GLY A 32 -6.65 19.03 -8.66
C GLY A 32 -6.34 19.31 -7.21
N LEU A 33 -6.68 18.36 -6.36
CA LEU A 33 -5.77 17.96 -5.29
C LEU A 33 -4.48 17.56 -6.02
N GLY A 34 -3.53 18.50 -6.08
CA GLY A 34 -2.18 18.19 -6.53
C GLY A 34 -1.67 17.01 -5.71
N PRO A 35 -0.84 16.12 -6.28
CA PRO A 35 -0.21 15.08 -5.49
C PRO A 35 0.57 15.78 -4.38
N VAL A 36 0.10 15.69 -3.13
CA VAL A 36 0.97 15.85 -1.98
C VAL A 36 1.90 14.66 -2.09
N GLY A 37 3.03 14.88 -2.75
CA GLY A 37 4.15 13.97 -2.71
C GLY A 37 4.60 13.88 -1.27
N VAL A 38 3.98 12.97 -0.51
CA VAL A 38 4.60 12.39 0.66
C VAL A 38 5.73 11.57 0.07
N GLY A 39 6.89 12.23 -0.08
CA GLY A 39 8.15 11.56 -0.27
C GLY A 39 8.37 10.69 0.95
N LEU A 40 7.84 9.47 0.93
CA LEU A 40 8.24 8.38 1.79
C LEU A 40 9.63 7.96 1.29
N GLY A 41 10.59 8.84 1.53
CA GLY A 41 12.00 8.50 1.53
C GLY A 41 12.19 7.54 2.69
N LEU A 42 12.04 6.26 2.41
CA LEU A 42 12.63 5.17 3.20
C LEU A 42 14.15 5.22 3.00
N GLY A 43 14.74 6.36 3.36
CA GLY A 43 16.16 6.46 3.66
C GLY A 43 16.31 5.88 5.05
N LEU A 44 16.81 4.64 5.14
CA LEU A 44 17.49 4.15 6.33
C LEU A 44 18.77 4.97 6.54
N GLY A 45 18.61 6.26 6.82
CA GLY A 45 19.66 7.15 7.24
C GLY A 45 19.89 6.93 8.73
N LEU A 46 20.63 5.87 9.07
CA LEU A 46 21.27 5.74 10.38
C LEU A 46 22.35 6.81 10.47
N GLY A 47 21.93 8.05 10.73
CA GLY A 47 22.83 9.12 11.12
C GLY A 47 23.42 8.81 12.51
N PRO A 48 24.70 9.09 12.77
CA PRO A 48 25.38 8.75 14.03
C PRO A 48 24.74 9.39 15.28
N ALA A 49 23.85 10.37 15.12
CA ALA A 49 23.14 11.01 16.23
C ALA A 49 21.99 10.16 16.81
N ALA A 50 21.40 9.22 16.05
CA ALA A 50 20.32 8.37 16.55
C ALA A 50 20.81 7.18 17.40
N ALA A 51 22.09 6.81 17.26
CA ALA A 51 22.70 5.73 18.05
C ALA A 51 22.80 6.07 19.54
N GLY A 52 23.06 7.33 19.90
CA GLY A 52 23.18 7.76 21.30
C GLY A 52 21.85 7.98 22.03
N ALA A 53 20.74 8.14 21.31
CA ALA A 53 19.41 8.34 21.92
C ALA A 53 18.82 7.01 22.43
N PHE A 54 19.16 5.89 21.80
CA PHE A 54 18.70 4.56 22.23
C PHE A 54 19.46 4.03 23.45
N GLU A 55 20.77 4.33 23.57
CA GLU A 55 21.59 3.92 24.72
C GLU A 55 21.15 4.55 26.05
N ASN A 56 20.56 5.75 26.02
CA ASN A 56 20.09 6.43 27.24
C ASN A 56 18.67 6.06 27.68
N ALA A 57 17.84 5.53 26.76
CA ALA A 57 16.45 5.17 27.07
C ALA A 57 16.29 3.74 27.61
N TYR A 58 17.23 2.84 27.26
CA TYR A 58 17.23 1.45 27.69
C TYR A 58 18.65 1.02 28.03
N PRO A 59 19.11 1.13 29.29
CA PRO A 59 20.41 0.60 29.67
C PRO A 59 20.40 -0.91 29.41
N VAL A 60 21.17 -1.35 28.41
CA VAL A 60 21.35 -2.78 28.12
C VAL A 60 22.15 -3.38 29.27
N GLU A 61 21.46 -4.05 30.21
CA GLU A 61 22.11 -4.84 31.23
C GLU A 61 22.77 -6.06 30.57
N LEU A 62 24.07 -5.95 30.32
CA LEU A 62 24.89 -7.06 29.84
C LEU A 62 25.02 -8.08 30.97
N ASN A 63 24.23 -9.14 30.87
CA ASN A 63 24.38 -10.33 31.70
C ASN A 63 25.27 -11.31 30.95
N THR A 64 26.40 -11.66 31.55
CA THR A 64 27.32 -12.65 30.99
C THR A 64 27.50 -13.76 32.00
N GLU A 65 27.20 -14.99 31.59
CA GLU A 65 27.47 -16.18 32.37
C GLU A 65 28.93 -16.57 32.19
N VAL A 66 29.68 -16.63 33.30
CA VAL A 66 31.08 -17.07 33.31
C VAL A 66 31.20 -18.15 34.36
N ASP A 67 31.58 -19.35 33.92
CA ASP A 67 31.71 -20.55 34.75
C ASP A 67 30.42 -20.93 35.53
N GLY A 68 29.25 -20.77 34.89
CA GLY A 68 27.96 -21.13 35.48
C GLY A 68 27.37 -20.10 36.46
N VAL A 69 28.01 -18.94 36.60
CA VAL A 69 27.53 -17.85 37.46
C VAL A 69 27.19 -16.62 36.62
N MET A 70 25.94 -16.16 36.72
CA MET A 70 25.47 -14.94 36.07
C MET A 70 26.06 -13.71 36.75
N LYS A 71 26.89 -12.95 36.02
CA LYS A 71 27.43 -11.66 36.46
C LYS A 71 26.70 -10.54 35.74
N THR A 72 26.31 -9.49 36.47
CA THR A 72 25.58 -8.35 35.93
C THR A 72 26.39 -7.06 36.03
N GLY A 73 26.18 -6.12 35.10
CA GLY A 73 26.76 -4.78 35.14
C GLY A 73 28.29 -4.72 35.09
N LYS A 74 28.92 -4.05 36.07
CA LYS A 74 30.39 -3.78 36.07
C LYS A 74 31.23 -5.06 36.16
N GLU A 75 30.70 -6.12 36.77
CA GLU A 75 31.40 -7.41 36.86
C GLU A 75 31.39 -8.16 35.54
N ALA A 76 30.28 -8.09 34.78
CA ALA A 76 30.19 -8.60 33.42
C ALA A 76 31.18 -7.87 32.49
N ALA A 77 31.27 -6.54 32.59
CA ALA A 77 32.22 -5.74 31.81
C ALA A 77 33.70 -6.10 32.13
N ARG A 78 34.04 -6.31 33.41
CA ARG A 78 35.38 -6.77 33.80
C ARG A 78 35.69 -8.19 33.35
N ALA A 79 34.71 -9.10 33.43
CA ALA A 79 34.88 -10.47 32.97
C ALA A 79 35.05 -10.52 31.45
N ALA A 80 34.27 -9.75 30.69
CA ALA A 80 34.41 -9.62 29.24
C ALA A 80 35.76 -9.00 28.84
N ALA A 81 36.25 -7.99 29.58
CA ALA A 81 37.57 -7.40 29.34
C ALA A 81 38.70 -8.41 29.61
N MET A 82 38.62 -9.20 30.69
CA MET A 82 39.58 -10.28 30.96
C MET A 82 39.51 -11.39 29.92
N ALA A 83 38.32 -11.77 29.45
CA ALA A 83 38.16 -12.77 28.41
C ALA A 83 38.79 -12.31 27.08
N ARG A 84 38.63 -11.02 26.73
CA ARG A 84 39.29 -10.41 25.55
C ARG A 84 40.80 -10.35 25.70
N ALA A 85 41.32 -10.01 26.89
CA ALA A 85 42.77 -10.04 27.16
C ALA A 85 43.35 -11.46 27.03
N ARG A 86 42.67 -12.48 27.58
CA ARG A 86 43.07 -13.89 27.43
C ARG A 86 42.99 -14.36 25.96
N ALA A 87 41.97 -13.92 25.22
CA ALA A 87 41.84 -14.24 23.80
C ALA A 87 42.95 -13.58 22.95
N ALA A 88 43.42 -12.39 23.33
CA ALA A 88 44.55 -11.72 22.69
C ALA A 88 45.89 -12.42 22.98
N GLU A 89 46.07 -12.95 24.19
CA GLU A 89 47.26 -13.74 24.56
C GLU A 89 47.28 -15.14 23.90
N ALA A 90 46.12 -15.72 23.59
CA ALA A 90 46.01 -17.04 22.99
C ALA A 90 46.53 -17.14 21.54
N GLY A 91 46.82 -16.00 20.89
CA GLY A 91 47.44 -15.92 19.57
C GLY A 91 46.53 -16.40 18.40
N PRO A 92 46.59 -15.75 17.23
CA PRO A 92 45.70 -16.07 16.10
C PRO A 92 45.93 -17.45 15.49
N GLN A 93 46.96 -18.21 15.89
CA GLN A 93 47.33 -19.47 15.21
C GLN A 93 46.53 -20.71 15.62
N ARG A 94 45.81 -20.72 16.76
CA ARG A 94 45.06 -21.91 17.19
C ARG A 94 43.60 -21.97 16.71
N ILE A 95 42.99 -20.83 16.36
CA ILE A 95 41.56 -20.78 16.03
C ILE A 95 41.30 -21.17 14.57
N TYR A 96 42.25 -20.95 13.65
CA TYR A 96 42.06 -21.27 12.23
C TYR A 96 42.08 -22.78 11.93
N GLY A 97 42.83 -23.60 12.67
CA GLY A 97 42.97 -25.03 12.33
C GLY A 97 41.74 -25.91 12.66
N GLU A 98 40.97 -25.58 13.69
CA GLU A 98 39.77 -26.34 14.07
C GLU A 98 38.49 -25.78 13.46
N THR A 99 38.38 -24.46 13.26
CA THR A 99 37.20 -23.85 12.63
C THR A 99 37.12 -24.20 11.14
N GLU A 100 38.24 -24.28 10.42
CA GLU A 100 38.24 -24.67 9.01
C GLU A 100 37.76 -26.12 8.83
N LYS A 101 38.16 -27.05 9.72
CA LYS A 101 37.66 -28.43 9.70
C LYS A 101 36.19 -28.56 10.09
N LEU A 102 35.66 -27.71 10.97
CA LEU A 102 34.25 -27.71 11.37
C LEU A 102 33.34 -27.05 10.34
N ILE A 103 33.81 -26.01 9.65
CA ILE A 103 33.07 -25.34 8.56
C ILE A 103 32.96 -26.27 7.35
N ILE A 104 34.09 -26.88 6.93
CA ILE A 104 34.09 -27.82 5.80
C ILE A 104 33.22 -29.06 6.09
N ARG A 105 33.20 -29.56 7.34
CA ARG A 105 32.37 -30.73 7.69
C ARG A 105 30.87 -30.40 7.79
N ARG A 106 30.51 -29.16 8.11
CA ARG A 106 29.11 -28.73 8.20
C ARG A 106 28.51 -28.39 6.83
N GLU A 107 29.32 -27.92 5.88
CA GLU A 107 28.90 -27.79 4.47
C GLU A 107 28.62 -29.15 3.81
N THR A 108 29.32 -30.22 4.21
CA THR A 108 29.09 -31.56 3.65
C THR A 108 27.93 -32.36 4.26
N ALA A 109 27.26 -31.84 5.29
CA ALA A 109 26.27 -32.61 6.06
C ALA A 109 24.92 -31.89 6.28
N ALA A 110 24.68 -30.75 5.62
CA ALA A 110 23.32 -30.28 5.47
C ALA A 110 22.61 -31.25 4.52
N PRO A 111 21.55 -31.98 4.96
CA PRO A 111 20.79 -32.82 4.06
C PRO A 111 20.32 -31.95 2.89
N SER A 112 20.63 -32.38 1.68
CA SER A 112 20.20 -31.67 0.48
C SER A 112 18.68 -31.52 0.57
N ALA A 113 18.13 -30.34 0.32
CA ALA A 113 16.68 -30.12 0.43
C ALA A 113 15.87 -31.08 -0.48
N SER A 114 16.55 -31.71 -1.45
CA SER A 114 16.05 -32.81 -2.29
C SER A 114 15.73 -34.12 -1.55
N ASP A 115 16.29 -34.38 -0.36
CA ASP A 115 16.16 -35.68 0.33
C ASP A 115 14.95 -35.78 1.28
N LEU A 116 14.14 -34.71 1.43
CA LEU A 116 13.18 -34.59 2.53
C LEU A 116 11.70 -34.53 2.14
N GLY A 117 11.29 -34.97 0.93
CA GLY A 117 9.86 -34.97 0.61
C GLY A 117 9.40 -35.89 -0.51
N PRO A 118 8.09 -36.22 -0.53
CA PRO A 118 7.48 -36.92 -1.65
C PRO A 118 7.64 -36.08 -2.92
N THR A 119 8.22 -36.67 -3.96
CA THR A 119 8.31 -36.04 -5.29
C THR A 119 7.03 -36.30 -6.07
N LEU A 120 6.49 -35.27 -6.70
CA LEU A 120 5.41 -35.41 -7.66
C LEU A 120 6.01 -35.37 -9.06
N ASP A 121 5.77 -36.41 -9.84
CA ASP A 121 6.14 -36.42 -11.26
C ASP A 121 5.02 -35.74 -12.06
N LEU A 122 5.21 -34.46 -12.36
CA LEU A 122 4.29 -33.70 -13.19
C LEU A 122 4.96 -33.49 -14.56
N LEU A 123 4.43 -34.15 -15.59
CA LEU A 123 4.93 -34.05 -16.97
C LEU A 123 6.41 -34.48 -17.15
N GLY A 124 6.93 -35.38 -16.30
CA GLY A 124 8.31 -35.86 -16.39
C GLY A 124 9.32 -35.03 -15.57
N ALA A 125 8.84 -34.03 -14.81
CA ALA A 125 9.67 -33.26 -13.89
C ALA A 125 9.43 -33.74 -12.45
N HIS A 126 10.50 -34.14 -11.77
CA HIS A 126 10.47 -34.42 -10.33
C HIS A 126 10.33 -33.10 -9.58
N LEU A 127 9.10 -32.74 -9.19
CA LEU A 127 8.82 -31.57 -8.37
C LEU A 127 9.06 -31.92 -6.90
N GLY A 128 10.05 -31.26 -6.29
CA GLY A 128 10.26 -31.31 -4.85
C GLY A 128 9.24 -30.46 -4.11
N ALA A 129 9.13 -30.67 -2.79
CA ALA A 129 8.27 -29.85 -1.94
C ALA A 129 8.65 -28.35 -2.00
N ALA A 130 9.93 -28.05 -2.17
CA ALA A 130 10.44 -26.68 -2.33
C ALA A 130 9.96 -26.02 -3.65
N ASP A 131 9.91 -26.77 -4.76
CA ASP A 131 9.38 -26.28 -6.03
C ASP A 131 7.89 -25.98 -5.94
N LEU A 132 7.14 -26.86 -5.26
CA LEU A 132 5.71 -26.64 -4.98
C LEU A 132 5.49 -25.40 -4.13
N ALA A 133 6.24 -25.26 -3.03
CA ALA A 133 6.15 -24.09 -2.16
C ALA A 133 6.51 -22.80 -2.92
N GLY A 134 7.61 -22.80 -3.67
CA GLY A 134 8.03 -21.66 -4.48
C GLY A 134 6.97 -21.27 -5.51
N GLY A 135 6.47 -22.22 -6.30
CA GLY A 135 5.43 -21.97 -7.30
C GLY A 135 4.14 -21.41 -6.71
N LEU A 136 3.69 -21.95 -5.56
CA LEU A 136 2.53 -21.44 -4.84
C LEU A 136 2.74 -20.01 -4.32
N LEU A 137 3.89 -19.74 -3.71
CA LEU A 137 4.23 -18.41 -3.18
C LEU A 137 4.30 -17.35 -4.28
N TRP A 138 4.90 -17.68 -5.42
CA TRP A 138 4.87 -16.81 -6.60
C TRP A 138 3.46 -16.62 -7.14
N GLY A 139 2.63 -17.66 -7.16
CA GLY A 139 1.22 -17.56 -7.56
C GLY A 139 0.41 -16.62 -6.66
N VAL A 140 0.61 -16.72 -5.34
CA VAL A 140 -0.01 -15.80 -4.36
C VAL A 140 0.49 -14.37 -4.56
N ALA A 141 1.79 -14.18 -4.74
CA ALA A 141 2.38 -12.85 -4.98
C ALA A 141 1.80 -12.18 -6.24
N LEU A 142 1.62 -12.93 -7.33
CA LEU A 142 0.96 -12.46 -8.55
C LEU A 142 -0.51 -12.11 -8.32
N PHE A 143 -1.22 -12.96 -7.57
CA PHE A 143 -2.64 -12.73 -7.28
C PHE A 143 -2.86 -11.44 -6.47
N LEU A 144 -2.03 -11.20 -5.45
CA LEU A 144 -2.06 -9.95 -4.66
C LEU A 144 -1.54 -8.74 -5.44
N GLY A 145 -0.86 -8.97 -6.55
CA GLY A 145 -0.57 -7.95 -7.54
C GLY A 145 0.70 -7.18 -7.29
N ILE A 146 1.80 -7.89 -7.02
CA ILE A 146 3.12 -7.44 -7.47
C ILE A 146 3.02 -7.33 -9.01
N PRO A 147 2.86 -6.11 -9.58
CA PRO A 147 2.48 -5.95 -10.98
C PRO A 147 3.59 -6.38 -11.93
N SER A 148 4.79 -6.59 -11.39
CA SER A 148 5.90 -7.19 -12.08
C SER A 148 6.95 -7.66 -11.07
N PRO A 149 7.65 -8.79 -11.27
CA PRO A 149 8.94 -9.03 -10.62
C PRO A 149 9.94 -7.88 -10.90
N LEU A 150 9.68 -7.03 -11.91
CA LEU A 150 10.37 -5.76 -12.17
C LEU A 150 10.02 -4.64 -11.18
N LEU A 151 9.34 -4.90 -10.06
CA LEU A 151 9.22 -3.93 -8.96
C LEU A 151 10.61 -3.48 -8.45
N PHE A 152 11.66 -4.28 -8.68
CA PHE A 152 13.06 -3.88 -8.47
C PHE A 152 13.60 -2.87 -9.50
N VAL A 153 12.92 -2.64 -10.62
CA VAL A 153 13.35 -1.75 -11.73
C VAL A 153 12.59 -0.40 -11.70
N GLY A 154 11.77 -0.14 -10.67
CA GLY A 154 11.24 1.21 -10.41
C GLY A 154 10.15 1.71 -11.36
N ILE A 155 9.57 0.83 -12.19
CA ILE A 155 8.45 1.18 -13.08
C ILE A 155 7.14 0.77 -12.42
N THR A 156 6.73 1.51 -11.39
CA THR A 156 5.36 1.45 -10.87
C THR A 156 4.66 2.74 -11.25
N GLU A 157 4.14 2.82 -12.47
CA GLU A 157 3.08 3.80 -12.72
C GLU A 157 1.95 3.50 -11.72
N GLY A 158 1.65 4.49 -10.88
CA GLY A 158 0.81 4.42 -9.69
C GLY A 158 -0.65 4.05 -9.96
N SER A 159 -0.88 2.89 -10.57
CA SER A 159 -2.21 2.35 -10.70
C SER A 159 -2.62 1.78 -9.35
N ASP A 160 -3.54 2.44 -8.67
CA ASP A 160 -4.17 1.99 -7.42
C ASP A 160 -4.95 0.66 -7.57
N VAL A 161 -4.76 -0.08 -8.67
CA VAL A 161 -5.55 -1.25 -9.10
C VAL A 161 -4.71 -2.52 -8.95
N ARG A 162 -5.19 -3.44 -8.11
CA ARG A 162 -4.69 -4.82 -7.98
C ARG A 162 -4.54 -5.46 -9.36
N PHE A 163 -3.45 -6.19 -9.60
CA PHE A 163 -3.29 -6.94 -10.85
C PHE A 163 -4.45 -7.93 -11.08
N ALA A 164 -4.81 -8.70 -10.05
CA ALA A 164 -5.97 -9.59 -10.13
C ALA A 164 -7.27 -8.84 -10.46
N HIS A 165 -7.49 -7.59 -10.01
CA HIS A 165 -8.67 -6.82 -10.43
C HIS A 165 -8.67 -6.51 -11.93
N LYS A 166 -7.51 -6.23 -12.53
CA LYS A 166 -7.38 -6.01 -13.97
C LYS A 166 -7.68 -7.31 -14.74
N LEU A 167 -7.21 -8.46 -14.24
CA LEU A 167 -7.51 -9.77 -14.82
C LEU A 167 -8.98 -10.16 -14.66
N GLU A 168 -9.58 -9.92 -13.49
CA GLU A 168 -11.01 -10.16 -13.22
C GLU A 168 -11.87 -9.35 -14.20
N LEU A 169 -11.52 -8.08 -14.43
CA LEU A 169 -12.20 -7.21 -15.39
C LEU A 169 -11.99 -7.65 -16.85
N ALA A 170 -10.78 -8.07 -17.21
CA ALA A 170 -10.49 -8.61 -18.53
C ALA A 170 -11.25 -9.90 -18.80
N LEU A 171 -11.32 -10.80 -17.83
CA LEU A 171 -12.07 -12.05 -17.89
C LEU A 171 -13.58 -11.79 -18.03
N ALA A 172 -14.14 -10.88 -17.24
CA ALA A 172 -15.55 -10.50 -17.35
C ALA A 172 -15.89 -9.94 -18.74
N ARG A 173 -15.06 -9.04 -19.26
CA ARG A 173 -15.23 -8.48 -20.61
C ARG A 173 -15.10 -9.56 -21.70
N ALA A 174 -14.15 -10.47 -21.56
CA ALA A 174 -13.97 -11.58 -22.50
C ALA A 174 -15.17 -12.54 -22.53
N LEU A 175 -15.88 -12.67 -21.41
CA LEU A 175 -17.11 -13.46 -21.31
C LEU A 175 -18.38 -12.66 -21.70
N GLY A 176 -18.24 -11.40 -22.09
CA GLY A 176 -19.36 -10.53 -22.46
C GLY A 176 -20.25 -10.13 -21.28
N ASN A 177 -19.71 -10.14 -20.05
CA ASN A 177 -20.45 -9.76 -18.85
C ASN A 177 -20.47 -8.22 -18.69
N GLU A 178 -21.67 -7.67 -18.54
CA GLU A 178 -21.92 -6.22 -18.34
C GLU A 178 -22.60 -5.90 -16.99
N ASP A 179 -22.39 -6.76 -15.99
CA ASP A 179 -22.95 -6.60 -14.65
C ASP A 179 -22.46 -5.29 -14.01
N GLU A 180 -23.20 -4.83 -13.00
CA GLU A 180 -22.92 -3.57 -12.30
C GLU A 180 -21.49 -3.50 -11.73
N TRP A 181 -20.99 -4.60 -11.15
CA TRP A 181 -19.63 -4.66 -10.60
C TRP A 181 -18.53 -4.44 -11.65
N VAL A 182 -18.76 -4.88 -12.89
CA VAL A 182 -17.84 -4.68 -14.02
C VAL A 182 -17.78 -3.19 -14.37
N LYS A 183 -18.95 -2.53 -14.43
CA LYS A 183 -19.08 -1.10 -14.71
C LYS A 183 -18.45 -0.26 -13.60
N ASP A 184 -18.71 -0.61 -12.34
CA ASP A 184 -18.13 0.07 -11.18
C ASP A 184 -16.61 0.00 -11.16
N ARG A 185 -16.05 -1.21 -11.36
CA ARG A 185 -14.59 -1.36 -11.40
C ARG A 185 -13.95 -0.68 -12.60
N ALA A 186 -14.61 -0.70 -13.76
CA ALA A 186 -14.14 0.02 -14.94
C ALA A 186 -14.10 1.54 -14.69
N ALA A 187 -15.02 2.07 -13.88
CA ALA A 187 -15.04 3.46 -13.44
C ALA A 187 -14.09 3.76 -12.27
N GLY A 188 -13.45 2.74 -11.69
CA GLY A 188 -12.49 2.89 -10.58
C GLY A 188 -13.08 2.76 -9.18
N PHE A 189 -14.38 2.49 -9.06
CA PHE A 189 -15.05 2.31 -7.78
C PHE A 189 -14.72 0.98 -7.11
N LYS A 190 -14.94 0.93 -5.79
CA LYS A 190 -14.93 -0.31 -5.01
C LYS A 190 -16.16 -1.14 -5.39
N SER A 191 -15.92 -2.30 -5.97
CA SER A 191 -16.93 -3.32 -6.18
C SER A 191 -16.28 -4.70 -6.12
N GLU A 192 -16.98 -5.67 -5.55
CA GLU A 192 -16.48 -7.03 -5.37
C GLU A 192 -16.89 -7.89 -6.56
N ALA A 193 -15.91 -8.55 -7.16
CA ALA A 193 -16.21 -9.52 -8.21
C ALA A 193 -16.88 -10.75 -7.57
N PRO A 194 -17.84 -11.38 -8.27
CA PRO A 194 -18.36 -12.66 -7.85
C PRO A 194 -17.21 -13.66 -7.64
N PHE A 195 -17.34 -14.52 -6.62
CA PHE A 195 -16.30 -15.48 -6.23
C PHE A 195 -15.76 -16.30 -7.41
N ALA A 196 -16.61 -16.65 -8.38
CA ALA A 196 -16.21 -17.38 -9.58
C ALA A 196 -15.10 -16.68 -10.39
N TYR A 197 -15.14 -15.36 -10.54
CA TYR A 197 -14.10 -14.60 -11.24
C TYR A 197 -12.81 -14.55 -10.44
N THR A 198 -12.90 -14.30 -9.14
CA THR A 198 -11.75 -14.30 -8.22
C THR A 198 -11.06 -15.66 -8.19
N ALA A 199 -11.84 -16.75 -8.11
CA ALA A 199 -11.33 -18.11 -8.15
C ALA A 199 -10.72 -18.47 -9.51
N ALA A 200 -11.33 -18.03 -10.62
CA ALA A 200 -10.76 -18.25 -11.95
C ALA A 200 -9.43 -17.52 -12.15
N VAL A 201 -9.30 -16.29 -11.65
CA VAL A 201 -8.04 -15.54 -11.69
C VAL A 201 -7.01 -16.15 -10.76
N GLY A 202 -7.39 -16.57 -9.55
CA GLY A 202 -6.51 -17.32 -8.66
C GLY A 202 -5.99 -18.62 -9.31
N ALA A 203 -6.88 -19.39 -9.92
CA ALA A 203 -6.54 -20.61 -10.65
C ALA A 203 -5.63 -20.33 -11.86
N LEU A 204 -5.70 -19.15 -12.47
CA LEU A 204 -4.77 -18.72 -13.53
C LEU A 204 -3.41 -18.27 -12.96
N CYS A 205 -3.39 -17.61 -11.81
CA CYS A 205 -2.16 -17.15 -11.16
C CYS A 205 -1.29 -18.31 -10.67
N LEU A 206 -1.88 -19.42 -10.21
CA LEU A 206 -1.12 -20.60 -9.74
C LEU A 206 -0.16 -21.18 -10.80
N PRO A 207 -0.61 -21.62 -11.99
CA PRO A 207 0.30 -22.19 -12.99
C PRO A 207 1.34 -21.17 -13.48
N VAL A 208 0.99 -19.88 -13.56
CA VAL A 208 1.96 -18.83 -13.90
C VAL A 208 3.00 -18.68 -12.78
N GLY A 209 2.57 -18.74 -11.52
CA GLY A 209 3.44 -18.78 -10.35
C GLY A 209 4.40 -19.97 -10.37
N PHE A 210 3.92 -21.15 -10.74
CA PHE A 210 4.75 -22.33 -10.95
C PHE A 210 5.80 -22.13 -12.04
N VAL A 211 5.41 -21.60 -13.22
CA VAL A 211 6.35 -21.31 -14.30
C VAL A 211 7.40 -20.29 -13.88
N LEU A 212 6.99 -19.25 -13.13
CA LEU A 212 7.92 -18.26 -12.58
C LEU A 212 8.85 -18.88 -11.53
N GLY A 213 8.33 -19.72 -10.64
CA GLY A 213 9.11 -20.43 -9.64
C GLY A 213 10.20 -21.29 -10.27
N GLN A 214 9.86 -22.05 -11.32
CA GLN A 214 10.83 -22.85 -12.08
C GLN A 214 11.80 -21.99 -12.87
N GLY A 215 11.34 -20.87 -13.44
CA GLY A 215 12.20 -19.90 -14.12
C GLY A 215 13.24 -19.29 -13.19
N VAL A 216 12.84 -18.93 -11.97
CA VAL A 216 13.74 -18.43 -10.93
C VAL A 216 14.72 -19.52 -10.51
N ALA A 217 14.24 -20.72 -10.18
CA ALA A 217 15.12 -21.84 -9.80
C ALA A 217 16.16 -22.14 -10.88
N ALA A 218 15.74 -22.21 -12.16
CA ALA A 218 16.65 -22.42 -13.29
C ALA A 218 17.67 -21.28 -13.43
N ALA A 219 17.27 -20.03 -13.20
CA ALA A 219 18.17 -18.87 -13.25
C ALA A 219 19.23 -18.87 -12.13
N VAL A 220 18.94 -19.49 -10.98
CA VAL A 220 19.89 -19.62 -9.85
C VAL A 220 20.60 -20.97 -9.82
N GLY A 221 20.72 -21.66 -10.97
CA GLY A 221 21.46 -22.92 -11.08
C GLY A 221 20.69 -24.16 -10.62
N GLY A 222 19.36 -24.10 -10.61
CA GLY A 222 18.48 -25.22 -10.25
C GLY A 222 18.17 -25.34 -8.76
N ASP A 223 18.59 -24.38 -7.94
CA ASP A 223 18.31 -24.39 -6.50
C ASP A 223 16.88 -23.91 -6.20
N SER A 224 16.00 -24.87 -5.98
CA SER A 224 14.61 -24.68 -5.55
C SER A 224 14.46 -23.88 -4.25
N GLY A 225 15.46 -23.92 -3.36
CA GLY A 225 15.46 -23.19 -2.09
C GLY A 225 15.44 -21.68 -2.31
N TRP A 226 16.23 -21.18 -3.26
CA TRP A 226 16.22 -19.77 -3.65
C TRP A 226 14.86 -19.33 -4.20
N SER A 227 14.22 -20.17 -5.01
CA SER A 227 12.89 -19.86 -5.55
C SER A 227 11.84 -19.74 -4.44
N ALA A 228 11.86 -20.65 -3.47
CA ALA A 228 10.96 -20.60 -2.31
C ALA A 228 11.22 -19.39 -1.41
N SER A 229 12.49 -19.06 -1.12
CA SER A 229 12.86 -17.90 -0.33
C SER A 229 12.45 -16.58 -1.00
N LEU A 230 12.76 -16.40 -2.29
CA LEU A 230 12.37 -15.21 -3.04
C LEU A 230 10.85 -15.11 -3.22
N GLY A 231 10.18 -16.23 -3.46
CA GLY A 231 8.72 -16.32 -3.48
C GLY A 231 8.10 -15.89 -2.15
N THR A 232 8.72 -16.27 -1.02
CA THR A 232 8.28 -15.85 0.33
C THR A 232 8.38 -14.34 0.48
N CYS A 233 9.55 -13.76 0.15
CA CYS A 233 9.75 -12.31 0.18
C CYS A 233 8.74 -11.58 -0.73
N ALA A 234 8.48 -12.10 -1.92
CA ALA A 234 7.50 -11.56 -2.85
C ALA A 234 6.08 -11.63 -2.26
N ALA A 235 5.66 -12.76 -1.69
CA ALA A 235 4.34 -12.90 -1.09
C ALA A 235 4.16 -11.92 0.09
N ILE A 236 5.17 -11.76 0.95
CA ILE A 236 5.15 -10.79 2.05
C ILE A 236 5.05 -9.36 1.53
N ALA A 237 5.88 -9.00 0.55
CA ALA A 237 5.84 -7.66 -0.06
C ALA A 237 4.49 -7.38 -0.72
N ALA A 238 3.90 -8.37 -1.40
CA ALA A 238 2.57 -8.26 -1.99
C ALA A 238 1.49 -8.04 -0.92
N GLY A 239 1.58 -8.77 0.20
CA GLY A 239 0.70 -8.59 1.36
C GLY A 239 0.82 -7.20 1.97
N ALA A 240 2.04 -6.68 2.14
CA ALA A 240 2.26 -5.32 2.65
C ALA A 240 1.70 -4.25 1.69
N LEU A 241 1.87 -4.43 0.38
CA LEU A 241 1.29 -3.55 -0.63
C LEU A 241 -0.25 -3.61 -0.65
N GLU A 242 -0.85 -4.77 -0.37
CA GLU A 242 -2.30 -4.91 -0.26
C GLU A 242 -2.83 -4.13 0.95
N VAL A 243 -2.16 -4.25 2.10
CA VAL A 243 -2.53 -3.52 3.33
C VAL A 243 -2.33 -2.01 3.17
N GLY A 244 -1.27 -1.58 2.48
CA GLY A 244 -0.98 -0.17 2.23
C GLY A 244 -1.81 0.47 1.12
N ARG A 245 -2.64 -0.29 0.39
CA ARG A 245 -3.40 0.24 -0.74
C ARG A 245 -4.53 1.16 -0.24
N PRO A 246 -4.72 2.34 -0.86
CA PRO A 246 -5.82 3.23 -0.48
C PRO A 246 -7.17 2.52 -0.67
N LEU A 247 -8.05 2.67 0.33
CA LEU A 247 -9.41 2.17 0.25
C LEU A 247 -10.15 2.92 -0.85
N ARG A 248 -10.70 2.16 -1.79
CA ARG A 248 -11.58 2.69 -2.82
C ARG A 248 -12.95 2.94 -2.23
N LEU A 249 -13.60 3.99 -2.71
CA LEU A 249 -14.98 4.28 -2.37
C LEU A 249 -15.92 3.49 -3.27
N THR A 250 -17.03 3.05 -2.70
CA THR A 250 -18.18 2.60 -3.49
C THR A 250 -18.76 3.77 -4.28
N ARG A 251 -19.56 3.48 -5.30
CA ARG A 251 -20.23 4.53 -6.08
C ARG A 251 -21.09 5.45 -5.18
N GLN A 252 -21.84 4.85 -4.26
CA GLN A 252 -22.69 5.58 -3.32
C GLN A 252 -21.89 6.45 -2.35
N GLU A 253 -20.74 5.95 -1.88
CA GLU A 253 -19.83 6.74 -1.03
C GLU A 253 -19.23 7.92 -1.80
N GLN A 254 -18.84 7.73 -3.07
CA GLN A 254 -18.38 8.83 -3.91
C GLN A 254 -19.48 9.86 -4.13
N GLU A 255 -20.70 9.43 -4.51
CA GLU A 255 -21.84 10.31 -4.70
C GLU A 255 -22.18 11.09 -3.43
N ALA A 256 -22.12 10.45 -2.24
CA ALA A 256 -22.32 11.12 -0.97
C ALA A 256 -21.22 12.16 -0.67
N ARG A 257 -19.96 11.88 -1.02
CA ARG A 257 -18.85 12.83 -0.88
C ARG A 257 -18.97 13.99 -1.86
N ASP A 258 -19.36 13.73 -3.10
CA ASP A 258 -19.58 14.76 -4.11
C ASP A 258 -20.72 15.69 -3.68
N GLN A 259 -21.83 15.12 -3.19
CA GLN A 259 -22.93 15.91 -2.64
C GLN A 259 -22.49 16.76 -1.45
N LEU A 260 -21.77 16.16 -0.48
CA LEU A 260 -21.21 16.89 0.67
C LEU A 260 -20.32 18.05 0.21
N TRP A 261 -19.49 17.82 -0.80
CA TRP A 261 -18.61 18.83 -1.37
C TRP A 261 -19.40 20.00 -1.98
N GLU A 262 -20.42 19.71 -2.80
CA GLU A 262 -21.28 20.74 -3.40
C GLU A 262 -21.98 21.58 -2.31
N ASP A 263 -22.49 20.92 -1.28
CA ASP A 263 -23.18 21.56 -0.17
C ASP A 263 -22.23 22.42 0.67
N PHE A 264 -21.00 21.94 0.86
CA PHE A 264 -19.95 22.68 1.54
C PHE A 264 -19.51 23.89 0.73
N GLU A 265 -19.37 23.76 -0.59
CA GLU A 265 -19.02 24.87 -1.49
C GLU A 265 -20.11 25.95 -1.48
N ALA A 266 -21.39 25.56 -1.52
CA ALA A 266 -22.51 26.49 -1.37
C ALA A 266 -22.48 27.22 -0.02
N PHE A 267 -22.29 26.48 1.08
CA PHE A 267 -22.13 27.07 2.42
C PHE A 267 -20.95 28.04 2.48
N ALA A 268 -19.80 27.65 1.95
CA ALA A 268 -18.59 28.46 1.95
C ALA A 268 -18.78 29.75 1.14
N GLY A 269 -19.47 29.67 -0.01
CA GLY A 269 -19.82 30.81 -0.83
C GLY A 269 -20.68 31.86 -0.11
N MET A 270 -21.54 31.41 0.80
CA MET A 270 -22.41 32.27 1.63
C MET A 270 -21.70 32.80 2.88
N ARG A 271 -21.09 31.90 3.67
CA ARG A 271 -20.67 32.19 5.05
C ARG A 271 -19.17 32.35 5.25
N LEU A 272 -18.33 31.90 4.33
CA LEU A 272 -16.88 32.07 4.46
C LEU A 272 -16.40 33.26 3.62
N GLN A 273 -15.56 34.10 4.23
CA GLN A 273 -14.95 35.23 3.55
C GLN A 273 -13.44 35.24 3.76
N ARG A 274 -12.69 35.41 2.67
CA ARG A 274 -11.24 35.60 2.74
C ARG A 274 -10.94 37.05 3.14
N LYS A 275 -10.63 37.28 4.42
CA LYS A 275 -10.37 38.58 5.05
C LYS A 275 -9.31 38.43 6.14
N SER A 276 -8.64 39.51 6.54
CA SER A 276 -7.71 39.49 7.68
C SER A 276 -8.42 38.97 8.93
N GLY A 277 -7.96 37.85 9.47
CA GLY A 277 -8.58 37.13 10.57
C GLY A 277 -8.19 35.65 10.59
N GLY A 278 -8.89 34.86 11.39
CA GLY A 278 -8.77 33.41 11.36
C GLY A 278 -9.95 32.75 12.05
N VAL A 279 -10.37 31.59 11.55
CA VAL A 279 -11.46 30.80 12.13
C VAL A 279 -10.97 29.39 12.43
N HIS A 280 -11.31 28.88 13.61
CA HIS A 280 -11.04 27.50 13.97
C HIS A 280 -11.96 26.54 13.20
N ILE A 281 -11.43 25.41 12.74
CA ILE A 281 -12.18 24.49 11.89
C ILE A 281 -13.45 23.92 12.55
N SER A 282 -13.44 23.72 13.88
CA SER A 282 -14.64 23.28 14.60
C SER A 282 -15.79 24.30 14.53
N ASN A 283 -15.49 25.60 14.47
CA ASN A 283 -16.51 26.64 14.31
C ASN A 283 -17.12 26.59 12.91
N VAL A 284 -16.30 26.27 11.90
CA VAL A 284 -16.76 26.07 10.51
C VAL A 284 -17.67 24.85 10.44
N ILE A 285 -17.28 23.72 11.04
CA ILE A 285 -18.10 22.49 11.08
C ILE A 285 -19.44 22.75 11.79
N LYS A 286 -19.41 23.42 12.95
CA LYS A 286 -20.62 23.76 13.71
C LYS A 286 -21.57 24.66 12.90
N ALA A 287 -21.02 25.68 12.23
CA ALA A 287 -21.82 26.56 11.39
C ALA A 287 -22.35 25.85 10.13
N PHE A 288 -21.56 24.97 9.52
CA PHE A 288 -21.99 24.16 8.37
C PHE A 288 -23.18 23.27 8.73
N ARG A 289 -23.11 22.54 9.85
CA ARG A 289 -24.23 21.72 10.34
C ARG A 289 -25.44 22.58 10.69
N GLY A 290 -25.25 23.74 11.29
CA GLY A 290 -26.35 24.69 11.59
C GLY A 290 -27.07 25.18 10.33
N SER A 291 -26.33 25.46 9.25
CA SER A 291 -26.92 25.91 7.98
C SER A 291 -27.45 24.77 7.10
N ASN A 292 -27.03 23.53 7.32
CA ASN A 292 -27.50 22.36 6.57
C ASN A 292 -28.11 21.31 7.51
N ILE A 293 -29.42 21.44 7.77
CA ILE A 293 -30.18 20.60 8.70
C ILE A 293 -30.02 19.09 8.41
N ARG A 294 -29.86 18.69 7.15
CA ARG A 294 -29.63 17.28 6.76
C ARG A 294 -28.38 16.64 7.37
N TYR A 295 -27.41 17.44 7.81
CA TYR A 295 -26.21 16.98 8.49
C TYR A 295 -26.32 17.13 10.01
N VAL A 296 -27.42 17.64 10.57
CA VAL A 296 -27.60 17.71 12.02
C VAL A 296 -27.98 16.32 12.53
N GLY A 297 -27.15 15.75 13.42
CA GLY A 297 -27.40 14.44 14.05
C GLY A 297 -27.39 13.23 13.10
N SER A 298 -27.19 13.43 11.80
CA SER A 298 -27.20 12.35 10.82
C SER A 298 -25.86 11.62 10.79
N ASN A 299 -25.89 10.30 10.62
CA ASN A 299 -24.72 9.49 10.28
C ASN A 299 -24.31 9.61 8.80
N ARG A 300 -24.74 10.67 8.09
CA ARG A 300 -24.46 10.87 6.65
C ARG A 300 -23.08 11.43 6.36
N ALA A 301 -22.55 12.25 7.26
CA ALA A 301 -21.20 12.82 7.17
C ALA A 301 -20.61 12.96 8.56
N SER A 302 -19.42 12.39 8.76
CA SER A 302 -18.65 12.55 9.98
C SER A 302 -18.07 13.97 10.08
N ASP A 303 -17.67 14.40 11.27
CA ASP A 303 -16.95 15.68 11.41
C ASP A 303 -15.64 15.67 10.62
N SER A 304 -14.97 14.52 10.49
CA SER A 304 -13.78 14.36 9.66
C SER A 304 -14.04 14.57 8.16
N ASP A 305 -15.20 14.15 7.64
CA ASP A 305 -15.53 14.37 6.22
C ASP A 305 -15.76 15.87 5.93
N ILE A 306 -16.45 16.56 6.84
CA ILE A 306 -16.67 18.02 6.73
C ILE A 306 -15.34 18.77 6.91
N GLU A 307 -14.48 18.29 7.80
CA GLU A 307 -13.14 18.82 8.01
C GLU A 307 -12.28 18.67 6.73
N GLU A 308 -12.32 17.50 6.09
CA GLU A 308 -11.64 17.23 4.83
C GLU A 308 -12.13 18.16 3.72
N ALA A 309 -13.46 18.35 3.60
CA ALA A 309 -14.05 19.33 2.67
C ALA A 309 -13.57 20.76 2.96
N ALA A 310 -13.55 21.18 4.24
CA ALA A 310 -13.06 22.50 4.62
C ALA A 310 -11.57 22.70 4.28
N ARG A 311 -10.74 21.69 4.51
CA ARG A 311 -9.31 21.70 4.15
C ARG A 311 -9.11 21.79 2.64
N ALA A 312 -9.85 20.99 1.88
CA ALA A 312 -9.78 20.98 0.41
C ALA A 312 -10.22 22.32 -0.20
N TRP A 313 -11.21 22.99 0.39
CA TRP A 313 -11.64 24.33 -0.02
C TRP A 313 -10.60 25.42 0.27
N TYR A 314 -9.91 25.34 1.41
CA TYR A 314 -8.98 26.40 1.85
C TYR A 314 -7.61 26.36 1.15
N ARG A 315 -7.09 25.16 0.84
CA ARG A 315 -5.80 24.91 0.13
C ARG A 315 -4.52 25.37 0.81
N GLU A 316 -4.54 26.46 1.59
CA GLU A 316 -3.36 27.04 2.23
C GLU A 316 -2.85 26.23 3.44
N GLY A 317 -3.60 25.21 3.86
CA GLY A 317 -3.28 24.35 5.00
C GLY A 317 -3.69 24.96 6.34
N LEU A 318 -4.01 24.11 7.31
CA LEU A 318 -4.39 24.57 8.65
C LEU A 318 -3.15 24.83 9.52
N SER A 319 -3.28 25.73 10.49
CA SER A 319 -2.29 25.83 11.56
C SER A 319 -2.28 24.54 12.40
N GLN A 320 -1.21 24.31 13.18
CA GLN A 320 -1.15 23.18 14.12
C GLN A 320 -2.30 23.17 15.14
N ALA A 321 -2.87 24.34 15.43
CA ALA A 321 -4.01 24.50 16.31
C ALA A 321 -5.37 24.45 15.58
N GLY A 322 -5.41 24.06 14.29
CA GLY A 322 -6.67 23.90 13.54
C GLY A 322 -7.31 25.19 13.02
N PHE A 323 -6.55 26.30 12.94
CA PHE A 323 -7.07 27.58 12.43
C PHE A 323 -6.82 27.73 10.92
N MET A 324 -7.84 28.26 10.23
CA MET A 324 -7.78 28.73 8.84
C MET A 324 -7.41 30.22 8.84
N LYS A 325 -6.20 30.57 8.41
CA LYS A 325 -5.71 31.95 8.42
C LYS A 325 -6.34 32.74 7.27
N GLY A 326 -6.64 34.02 7.47
CA GLY A 326 -7.23 34.85 6.43
C GLY A 326 -8.65 34.45 6.04
N VAL A 327 -9.33 33.61 6.84
CA VAL A 327 -10.72 33.22 6.66
C VAL A 327 -11.52 33.66 7.88
N VAL A 328 -12.63 34.34 7.64
CA VAL A 328 -13.60 34.75 8.67
C VAL A 328 -14.92 34.07 8.36
N LEU A 329 -15.56 33.56 9.42
CA LEU A 329 -16.91 33.01 9.38
C LEU A 329 -17.91 34.13 9.66
N LEU A 330 -18.70 34.47 8.65
CA LEU A 330 -19.78 35.46 8.76
C LEU A 330 -20.91 34.92 9.63
N THR A 331 -21.60 35.82 10.33
CA THR A 331 -22.88 35.50 10.98
C THR A 331 -23.93 35.10 9.94
N GLU A 332 -25.03 34.50 10.38
CA GLU A 332 -26.07 34.04 9.47
C GLU A 332 -26.72 35.21 8.72
N GLN A 333 -26.98 36.32 9.44
CA GLN A 333 -27.53 37.54 8.88
C GLN A 333 -26.59 38.15 7.83
N GLU A 334 -25.29 38.31 8.15
CA GLU A 334 -24.30 38.84 7.20
C GLU A 334 -24.14 37.94 5.95
N GLY A 335 -24.19 36.62 6.15
CA GLY A 335 -24.17 35.65 5.05
C GLY A 335 -25.37 35.80 4.12
N PHE A 336 -26.56 36.00 4.69
CA PHE A 336 -27.80 36.22 3.93
C PHE A 336 -27.79 37.55 3.16
N GLU A 337 -27.39 38.64 3.81
CA GLU A 337 -27.24 39.95 3.18
C GLU A 337 -26.27 39.89 1.99
N ARG A 338 -25.14 39.19 2.15
CA ARG A 338 -24.16 38.98 1.07
C ARG A 338 -24.74 38.16 -0.09
N ALA A 339 -25.49 37.09 0.20
CA ALA A 339 -26.11 36.27 -0.84
C ALA A 339 -27.12 37.09 -1.66
N ASN A 340 -27.93 37.91 -1.00
CA ASN A 340 -28.87 38.81 -1.67
C ASN A 340 -28.19 39.88 -2.52
N SER A 341 -27.09 40.47 -2.04
CA SER A 341 -26.31 41.44 -2.82
C SER A 341 -25.78 40.83 -4.11
N ARG A 342 -25.28 39.59 -4.07
CA ARG A 342 -24.83 38.87 -5.28
C ARG A 342 -25.95 38.58 -6.27
N LEU A 343 -27.15 38.23 -5.78
CA LEU A 343 -28.30 38.00 -6.65
C LEU A 343 -28.69 39.29 -7.39
N ARG A 344 -28.70 40.43 -6.69
CA ARG A 344 -28.95 41.74 -7.31
C ARG A 344 -27.93 42.08 -8.39
N GLU A 345 -26.65 41.87 -8.12
CA GLU A 345 -25.58 42.07 -9.11
C GLU A 345 -25.78 41.19 -10.37
N ILE A 346 -26.20 39.93 -10.20
CA ILE A 346 -26.48 39.02 -11.32
C ILE A 346 -27.71 39.48 -12.12
N GLU A 347 -28.77 39.92 -11.45
CA GLU A 347 -29.98 40.43 -12.11
C GLU A 347 -29.71 41.72 -12.89
N GLU A 348 -28.92 42.64 -12.32
CA GLU A 348 -28.47 43.86 -12.99
C GLU A 348 -27.56 43.54 -14.19
N GLY A 349 -26.65 42.57 -14.04
CA GLY A 349 -25.83 42.06 -15.14
C GLY A 349 -26.67 41.45 -16.27
N ARG A 350 -27.76 40.75 -15.93
CA ARG A 350 -28.68 40.16 -16.92
C ARG A 350 -29.58 41.19 -17.61
N ARG A 351 -29.90 42.30 -16.94
CA ARG A 351 -30.68 43.41 -17.54
C ARG A 351 -29.87 44.28 -18.49
N SER A 352 -28.55 44.31 -18.33
CA SER A 352 -27.64 45.12 -19.15
C SER A 352 -27.10 44.40 -20.39
N ALA A 353 -27.33 43.08 -20.51
CA ALA A 353 -26.97 42.25 -21.67
C ALA A 353 -28.15 42.07 -22.63
#